data_AF-A2G5J9-F1
#
_entry.id   AF-A2G5J9-F1
#
_cell.length_a   1.000
_cell.length_b   1.000
_cell.length_c   1.000
_cell.angle_alpha   90.00
_cell.angle_beta   90.00
_cell.angle_gamma   90.00
#
_symmetry.space_group_name_H-M   'P 1'
#
loop_
_entity.id
_entity.type
_entity.pdbx_description
1 polymer ?
#
loop_
_entity_poly.entity_id
_entity_poly.type
_entity_poly.pdbx_seq_one_letter_code
_entity_poly.pdbx_strand_id
1 'polypeptide(L)'
;MTGRSSLNYDTVFNLMITCPLISISLGKYKIITSDFENALMKSIKSKVNDETTVTGCIFHYIAALVKNFKKLCDENDVCAKSLLKLLCACPFVPIEVFEIICKKLDAIKEINDFAKYFLNTWGKKYDVINKLKVSDMIFSNNGVESFNKVLNSHIAFPHPTIYHMIYILLKVDKVYFHRYARQQNDNFDHKNRILYH
;
A
#
# COMPACT_ATOMS: atom_id res chain seq x y z
N MET A 1 2.90 -13.02 18.69
CA MET A 1 3.75 -12.01 18.02
C MET A 1 3.48 -10.67 18.67
N THR A 2 4.45 -10.12 19.40
CA THR A 2 4.40 -8.73 19.85
C THR A 2 4.49 -7.84 18.60
N GLY A 3 3.51 -6.96 18.40
CA GLY A 3 3.55 -6.00 17.29
C GLY A 3 4.84 -5.18 17.34
N ARG A 4 5.37 -4.78 16.18
CA ARG A 4 6.55 -3.92 16.14
C ARG A 4 6.19 -2.58 16.79
N SER A 5 7.02 -2.11 17.70
CA SER A 5 6.80 -0.82 18.37
C SER A 5 7.11 0.34 17.41
N SER A 6 6.54 1.52 17.67
CA SER A 6 6.91 2.74 16.94
C SER A 6 8.42 2.99 17.01
N LEU A 7 9.04 2.65 18.14
CA LEU A 7 10.49 2.78 18.36
C LEU A 7 11.30 2.02 17.30
N ASN A 8 10.90 0.80 16.93
CA ASN A 8 11.61 0.02 15.91
C ASN A 8 11.56 0.72 14.54
N TYR A 9 10.40 1.28 14.18
CA TYR A 9 10.26 2.05 12.95
C TYR A 9 11.04 3.36 13.01
N ASP A 10 11.02 4.05 14.15
CA ASP A 10 11.76 5.29 14.37
C ASP A 10 13.27 5.07 14.20
N THR A 11 13.81 3.99 14.75
CA THR A 11 15.22 3.62 14.57
C THR A 11 15.57 3.45 13.09
N VAL A 12 14.77 2.71 12.32
CA VAL A 12 15.02 2.48 10.90
C VAL A 12 14.96 3.78 10.11
N PHE A 13 13.93 4.59 10.30
CA PHE A 13 13.80 5.85 9.56
C PHE A 13 14.87 6.87 9.97
N ASN A 14 15.26 6.92 11.25
CA ASN A 14 16.37 7.77 11.67
C ASN A 14 17.67 7.35 10.99
N LEU A 15 17.96 6.04 10.90
CA LEU A 15 19.11 5.54 10.15
C LEU A 15 19.03 5.94 8.66
N MET A 16 17.86 5.82 8.04
CA MET A 16 17.68 6.22 6.63
C MET A 16 17.96 7.72 6.42
N ILE A 17 17.57 8.57 7.36
CA ILE A 17 17.71 10.03 7.27
C ILE A 17 19.14 10.48 7.59
N THR A 18 19.74 9.95 8.67
CA THR A 18 20.99 10.50 9.21
C THR A 18 22.25 9.76 8.77
N CYS A 19 22.15 8.51 8.28
CA CYS A 19 23.32 7.77 7.81
C CYS A 19 23.85 8.41 6.50
N PRO A 20 25.12 8.87 6.45
CA PRO A 20 25.67 9.52 5.26
C PRO A 20 25.68 8.64 4.01
N LEU A 21 25.74 7.32 4.18
CA LEU A 21 25.73 6.36 3.07
C LEU A 21 24.33 6.11 2.47
N ILE A 22 23.27 6.49 3.19
CA ILE A 22 21.87 6.30 2.76
C ILE A 22 21.23 7.66 2.44
N SER A 23 21.17 8.56 3.42
CA SER A 23 20.67 9.94 3.34
C SER A 23 19.37 10.11 2.53
N ILE A 24 18.33 9.37 2.92
CA ILE A 24 16.99 9.46 2.32
C ILE A 24 16.07 10.21 3.29
N SER A 25 15.83 11.49 3.02
CA SER A 25 14.77 12.26 3.68
C SER A 25 13.39 11.78 3.20
N LEU A 26 12.46 11.56 4.13
CA LEU A 26 11.08 11.17 3.79
C LEU A 26 10.26 12.36 3.27
N GLY A 27 10.53 13.58 3.75
CA GLY A 27 9.80 14.78 3.33
C GLY A 27 10.03 15.21 1.87
N LYS A 28 10.92 14.53 1.13
CA LYS A 28 11.13 14.77 -0.31
C LYS A 28 10.04 14.13 -1.18
N TYR A 29 9.28 13.18 -0.64
CA TYR A 29 8.25 12.45 -1.38
C TYR A 29 6.91 13.14 -1.21
N LYS A 30 6.25 13.48 -2.31
CA LYS A 30 4.90 14.06 -2.27
C LYS A 30 3.88 13.13 -1.62
N ILE A 31 4.02 11.82 -1.83
CA ILE A 31 3.09 10.80 -1.35
C ILE A 31 3.90 9.63 -0.79
N ILE A 32 3.54 9.18 0.41
CA ILE A 32 4.04 7.94 1.02
C ILE A 32 2.86 7.05 1.35
N THR A 33 2.83 5.87 0.74
CA THR A 33 1.85 4.83 1.02
C THR A 33 2.45 3.73 1.88
N SER A 34 1.77 3.33 2.95
CA SER A 34 2.19 2.20 3.78
C SER A 34 1.01 1.31 4.12
N ASP A 35 1.29 0.20 4.79
CA ASP A 35 0.24 -0.59 5.43
C ASP A 35 -0.46 0.23 6.53
N PHE A 36 -1.66 -0.21 6.92
CA PHE A 36 -2.48 0.43 7.95
C PHE A 36 -1.99 0.18 9.39
N GLU A 37 -0.72 -0.19 9.56
CA GLU A 37 -0.12 -0.39 10.87
C GLU A 37 0.09 0.97 11.55
N ASN A 38 -0.61 1.19 12.68
CA ASN A 38 -0.62 2.48 13.36
C ASN A 38 0.78 2.94 13.79
N ALA A 39 1.63 2.02 14.26
CA ALA A 39 3.00 2.33 14.68
C ALA A 39 3.86 2.83 13.51
N LEU A 40 3.77 2.15 12.36
CA LEU A 40 4.46 2.53 11.12
C LEU A 40 3.98 3.90 10.63
N MET A 41 2.66 4.08 10.50
CA MET A 41 2.10 5.34 9.99
C MET A 41 2.45 6.54 10.87
N LYS A 42 2.40 6.38 12.20
CA LYS A 42 2.81 7.44 13.14
C LYS A 42 4.29 7.77 13.00
N SER A 43 5.13 6.75 12.85
CA SER A 43 6.59 6.93 12.71
C SER A 43 6.97 7.63 11.41
N ILE A 44 6.24 7.39 10.30
CA ILE A 44 6.42 8.13 9.05
C ILE A 44 5.94 9.58 9.23
N LYS A 45 4.73 9.78 9.76
CA LYS A 45 4.15 11.11 9.95
C LYS A 45 5.01 12.05 10.80
N SER A 46 5.75 11.53 11.78
CA SER A 46 6.65 12.33 12.62
C SER A 46 7.93 12.79 11.91
N LYS A 47 8.19 12.34 10.67
CA LYS A 47 9.44 12.56 9.92
C LYS A 47 9.23 13.18 8.54
N VAL A 48 8.00 13.59 8.23
CA VAL A 48 7.65 14.25 6.97
C VAL A 48 7.21 15.69 7.24
N ASN A 49 7.19 16.50 6.19
CA ASN A 49 6.62 17.85 6.22
C ASN A 49 5.12 17.83 5.89
N ASP A 50 4.45 18.96 6.06
CA ASP A 50 3.02 19.11 5.78
C ASP A 50 2.68 18.97 4.29
N GLU A 51 3.68 19.10 3.41
CA GLU A 51 3.54 18.90 1.96
C GLU A 51 3.47 17.41 1.57
N THR A 52 3.91 16.52 2.46
CA THR A 52 3.92 15.07 2.22
C THR A 52 2.60 14.44 2.64
N THR A 53 1.93 13.80 1.69
CA THR A 53 0.73 13.03 1.96
C THR A 53 1.07 11.62 2.42
N VAL A 54 0.81 11.31 3.71
CA VAL A 54 0.92 9.95 4.26
C VAL A 54 -0.45 9.28 4.28
N THR A 55 -0.57 8.14 3.59
CA THR A 55 -1.83 7.41 3.39
C THR A 55 -1.64 5.89 3.48
N GLY A 56 -2.73 5.19 3.75
CA GLY A 56 -2.74 3.73 3.68
C GLY A 56 -2.73 3.22 2.23
N CYS A 57 -2.20 2.01 2.05
CA CYS A 57 -2.11 1.34 0.77
C CYS A 57 -3.50 0.89 0.28
N ILE A 58 -3.95 1.44 -0.86
CA ILE A 58 -5.26 1.10 -1.46
C ILE A 58 -5.36 -0.39 -1.80
N PHE A 59 -4.26 -1.01 -2.25
CA PHE A 59 -4.26 -2.45 -2.50
C PHE A 59 -4.58 -3.24 -1.23
N HIS A 60 -3.94 -2.93 -0.11
CA HIS A 60 -4.21 -3.62 1.16
C HIS A 60 -5.61 -3.33 1.69
N TYR A 61 -6.14 -2.14 1.43
CA TYR A 61 -7.53 -1.81 1.72
C TYR A 61 -8.50 -2.71 0.92
N ILE A 62 -8.36 -2.76 -0.40
CA ILE A 62 -9.21 -3.58 -1.28
C ILE A 62 -9.04 -5.07 -0.95
N ALA A 63 -7.81 -5.55 -0.76
CA ALA A 63 -7.55 -6.94 -0.40
C ALA A 63 -8.21 -7.32 0.94
N ALA A 64 -8.20 -6.41 1.94
CA ALA A 64 -8.90 -6.63 3.19
C ALA A 64 -10.43 -6.67 3.02
N LEU A 65 -11.00 -5.80 2.18
CA LEU A 65 -12.42 -5.83 1.86
C LEU A 65 -12.81 -7.14 1.16
N VAL A 66 -12.10 -7.52 0.10
CA VAL A 66 -12.36 -8.76 -0.65
C VAL A 66 -12.23 -9.98 0.27
N LYS A 67 -11.17 -10.04 1.09
CA LYS A 67 -10.97 -11.16 2.03
C LYS A 67 -12.12 -11.30 3.03
N ASN A 68 -12.66 -10.20 3.54
CA ASN A 68 -13.77 -10.26 4.51
C ASN A 68 -15.12 -10.44 3.82
N PHE A 69 -15.30 -9.91 2.61
CA PHE A 69 -16.47 -10.19 1.78
C PHE A 69 -16.64 -11.69 1.56
N LYS A 70 -15.59 -12.39 1.12
CA LYS A 70 -15.61 -13.85 0.91
C LYS A 70 -15.91 -14.68 2.16
N LYS A 71 -15.71 -14.10 3.35
CA LYS A 71 -15.98 -14.76 4.63
C LYS A 71 -17.38 -14.49 5.16
N LEU A 72 -17.96 -13.33 4.82
CA LEU A 72 -19.16 -12.79 5.45
C LEU A 72 -20.34 -12.68 4.49
N CYS A 73 -20.14 -12.92 3.19
CA CYS A 73 -21.18 -12.78 2.16
C CYS A 73 -21.15 -13.97 1.21
N ASP A 74 -22.31 -14.26 0.62
CA ASP A 74 -22.39 -15.13 -0.55
C ASP A 74 -21.81 -14.40 -1.78
N GLU A 75 -20.85 -15.03 -2.46
CA GLU A 75 -20.25 -14.49 -3.67
C GLU A 75 -21.26 -14.38 -4.82
N ASN A 76 -22.39 -15.10 -4.79
CA ASN A 76 -23.42 -15.03 -5.82
C ASN A 76 -24.43 -13.89 -5.61
N ASP A 77 -24.48 -13.30 -4.42
CA ASP A 77 -25.39 -12.20 -4.10
C ASP A 77 -24.97 -10.91 -4.84
N VAL A 78 -25.85 -10.45 -5.73
CA VAL A 78 -25.68 -9.24 -6.55
C VAL A 78 -25.67 -7.98 -5.70
N CYS A 79 -26.50 -7.91 -4.66
CA CYS A 79 -26.57 -6.78 -3.74
C CYS A 79 -25.27 -6.71 -2.91
N ALA A 80 -24.81 -7.85 -2.40
CA ALA A 80 -23.56 -7.92 -1.64
C ALA A 80 -22.34 -7.53 -2.52
N LYS A 81 -22.29 -7.99 -3.77
CA LYS A 81 -21.29 -7.56 -4.76
C LYS A 81 -21.33 -6.05 -5.03
N SER A 82 -22.52 -5.48 -5.13
CA SER A 82 -22.68 -4.04 -5.34
C SER A 82 -22.19 -3.24 -4.13
N LEU A 83 -22.48 -3.72 -2.93
CA LEU A 83 -21.94 -3.17 -1.69
C LEU A 83 -20.41 -3.23 -1.67
N LEU A 84 -19.80 -4.37 -2.01
CA LEU A 84 -18.34 -4.47 -2.10
C LEU A 84 -17.74 -3.42 -3.07
N LYS A 85 -18.33 -3.26 -4.26
CA LYS A 85 -17.87 -2.26 -5.25
C LYS A 85 -17.97 -0.83 -4.70
N LEU A 86 -19.06 -0.50 -4.04
CA LEU A 86 -19.24 0.80 -3.38
C LEU A 86 -18.14 1.04 -2.34
N LEU A 87 -17.89 0.06 -1.47
CA LEU A 87 -16.88 0.19 -0.41
C LEU A 87 -15.46 0.27 -0.97
N CYS A 88 -15.14 -0.45 -2.04
CA CYS A 88 -13.86 -0.31 -2.74
C CYS A 88 -13.63 1.11 -3.32
N ALA A 89 -14.70 1.87 -3.58
CA ALA A 89 -14.61 3.24 -4.10
C ALA A 89 -14.39 4.30 -3.00
N CYS A 90 -14.59 3.96 -1.72
CA CYS A 90 -14.46 4.91 -0.60
C CYS A 90 -13.14 5.71 -0.51
N PRO A 91 -11.97 5.21 -0.97
CA PRO A 91 -10.75 6.01 -1.06
C PRO A 91 -10.83 7.23 -1.98
N PHE A 92 -11.85 7.33 -2.83
CA PHE A 92 -11.97 8.36 -3.87
C PHE A 92 -13.22 9.23 -3.75
N VAL A 93 -14.10 8.95 -2.79
CA VAL A 93 -15.33 9.73 -2.61
C VAL A 93 -15.09 10.90 -1.65
N PRO A 94 -15.78 12.04 -1.80
CA PRO A 94 -15.74 13.13 -0.81
C PRO A 94 -16.18 12.68 0.59
N ILE A 95 -15.77 13.41 1.63
CA ILE A 95 -16.03 13.04 3.03
C ILE A 95 -17.53 12.98 3.32
N GLU A 96 -18.30 13.90 2.75
CA GLU A 96 -19.74 13.99 2.90
C GLU A 96 -20.43 12.73 2.34
N VAL A 97 -19.91 12.22 1.21
CA VAL A 97 -20.39 10.98 0.60
C VAL A 97 -20.00 9.77 1.46
N PHE A 98 -18.78 9.75 1.98
CA PHE A 98 -18.33 8.68 2.88
C PHE A 98 -19.17 8.62 4.16
N GLU A 99 -19.50 9.76 4.76
CA GLU A 99 -20.37 9.86 5.94
C GLU A 99 -21.78 9.35 5.65
N ILE A 100 -22.34 9.70 4.48
CA ILE A 100 -23.63 9.16 4.03
C ILE A 100 -23.57 7.63 3.89
N ILE A 101 -22.51 7.09 3.27
CA ILE A 101 -22.30 5.64 3.16
C ILE A 101 -22.28 5.03 4.55
N CYS A 102 -21.45 5.53 5.47
CA CYS A 102 -21.37 5.03 6.84
C CYS A 102 -22.73 5.06 7.55
N LYS A 103 -23.50 6.14 7.41
CA LYS A 103 -24.85 6.22 7.99
C LYS A 103 -25.80 5.17 7.41
N LYS A 104 -25.72 4.88 6.10
CA LYS A 104 -26.52 3.84 5.46
C LYS A 104 -26.09 2.44 5.90
N LEU A 105 -24.80 2.19 6.08
CA LEU A 105 -24.29 0.95 6.63
C LEU A 105 -24.74 0.75 8.08
N ASP A 106 -24.77 1.82 8.87
CA ASP A 106 -25.17 1.76 10.28
C ASP A 106 -26.62 1.29 10.45
N ALA A 107 -27.49 1.69 9.53
CA ALA A 107 -28.89 1.26 9.48
C ALA A 107 -29.08 -0.25 9.20
N ILE A 108 -28.08 -0.92 8.61
CA ILE A 108 -28.15 -2.34 8.23
C ILE A 108 -27.16 -3.22 9.00
N LYS A 109 -26.32 -2.65 9.88
CA LYS A 109 -25.18 -3.37 10.50
C LYS A 109 -25.60 -4.56 11.36
N GLU A 110 -26.80 -4.54 11.94
CA GLU A 110 -27.28 -5.64 12.79
C GLU A 110 -27.78 -6.85 11.98
N ILE A 111 -28.03 -6.67 10.68
CA ILE A 111 -28.49 -7.73 9.76
C ILE A 111 -27.50 -8.00 8.63
N ASN A 112 -26.36 -7.29 8.59
CA ASN A 112 -25.33 -7.43 7.57
C ASN A 112 -23.93 -7.37 8.20
N ASP A 113 -23.31 -8.55 8.36
CA ASP A 113 -21.99 -8.68 9.00
C ASP A 113 -20.87 -7.96 8.24
N PHE A 114 -20.98 -7.85 6.92
CA PHE A 114 -19.98 -7.14 6.13
C PHE A 114 -20.06 -5.63 6.33
N ALA A 115 -21.28 -5.07 6.44
CA ALA A 115 -21.49 -3.67 6.83
C ALA A 115 -20.97 -3.41 8.25
N LYS A 116 -21.25 -4.30 9.20
CA LYS A 116 -20.74 -4.24 10.57
C LYS A 116 -19.21 -4.26 10.62
N TYR A 117 -18.59 -5.18 9.87
CA TYR A 117 -17.14 -5.26 9.71
C TYR A 117 -16.56 -3.95 9.18
N PHE A 118 -17.16 -3.39 8.13
CA PHE A 118 -16.68 -2.16 7.51
C PHE A 118 -16.67 -1.00 8.51
N LEU A 119 -17.79 -0.77 9.20
CA LEU A 119 -17.90 0.31 10.19
C LEU A 119 -16.87 0.17 11.30
N ASN A 120 -16.71 -1.03 11.86
CA ASN A 120 -15.77 -1.30 12.94
C ASN A 120 -14.31 -1.11 12.52
N THR A 121 -13.99 -1.44 11.26
CA THR A 121 -12.60 -1.47 10.78
C THR A 121 -12.17 -0.17 10.10
N TRP A 122 -13.07 0.44 9.33
CA TRP A 122 -12.79 1.52 8.39
C TRP A 122 -13.62 2.77 8.59
N GLY A 123 -14.78 2.67 9.27
CA GLY A 123 -15.73 3.80 9.41
C GLY A 123 -15.14 5.05 10.06
N LYS A 124 -14.06 4.92 10.85
CA LYS A 124 -13.34 6.04 11.49
C LYS A 124 -11.96 6.34 10.87
N LYS A 125 -11.67 5.77 9.68
CA LYS A 125 -10.34 5.84 9.05
C LYS A 125 -10.34 6.61 7.74
N TYR A 126 -11.35 7.48 7.51
CA TYR A 126 -11.47 8.27 6.29
C TYR A 126 -10.15 8.98 5.92
N ASP A 127 -9.56 9.73 6.85
CA ASP A 127 -8.30 10.48 6.65
C ASP A 127 -7.08 9.61 6.35
N VAL A 128 -7.21 8.28 6.49
CA VAL A 128 -6.12 7.32 6.25
C VAL A 128 -6.33 6.59 4.93
N ILE A 129 -7.56 6.42 4.47
CA ILE A 129 -7.90 5.75 3.21
C ILE A 129 -8.13 6.73 2.05
N ASN A 130 -8.53 7.96 2.34
CA ASN A 130 -8.98 8.95 1.36
C ASN A 130 -8.01 10.14 1.26
N LYS A 131 -6.83 9.86 0.73
CA LYS A 131 -5.78 10.87 0.53
C LYS A 131 -5.15 10.82 -0.85
N LEU A 132 -5.55 9.85 -1.66
CA LEU A 132 -5.08 9.69 -3.02
C LEU A 132 -6.13 10.21 -3.98
N LYS A 133 -5.70 11.06 -4.90
CA LYS A 133 -6.49 11.43 -6.07
C LYS A 133 -6.39 10.32 -7.10
N VAL A 134 -7.41 10.20 -7.94
CA VAL A 134 -7.37 9.28 -9.09
C VAL A 134 -6.16 9.56 -9.99
N SER A 135 -5.74 10.82 -10.09
CA SER A 135 -4.55 11.25 -10.84
C SER A 135 -3.23 10.75 -10.26
N ASP A 136 -3.18 10.32 -9.01
CA ASP A 136 -1.93 9.87 -8.38
C ASP A 136 -1.50 8.48 -8.90
N MET A 137 -2.40 7.75 -9.57
CA MET A 137 -2.15 6.44 -10.20
C MET A 137 -1.61 5.33 -9.27
N ILE A 138 -1.68 5.51 -7.95
CA ILE A 138 -1.22 4.54 -6.94
C ILE A 138 -2.38 3.59 -6.57
N PHE A 139 -2.81 2.79 -7.54
CA PHE A 139 -3.89 1.81 -7.37
C PHE A 139 -3.38 0.37 -7.19
N SER A 140 -2.11 0.15 -7.50
CA SER A 140 -1.50 -1.17 -7.61
C SER A 140 -0.24 -1.22 -6.78
N ASN A 141 -0.04 -2.35 -6.10
CA ASN A 141 1.21 -2.67 -5.44
C ASN A 141 2.10 -3.59 -6.31
N ASN A 142 1.85 -3.69 -7.63
CA ASN A 142 2.58 -4.60 -8.54
C ASN A 142 4.10 -4.45 -8.43
N GLY A 143 4.62 -3.25 -8.22
CA GLY A 143 6.05 -3.04 -8.00
C GLY A 143 6.56 -3.72 -6.73
N VAL A 144 5.84 -3.55 -5.61
CA VAL A 144 6.15 -4.16 -4.32
C VAL A 144 5.94 -5.68 -4.36
N GLU A 145 4.85 -6.16 -4.94
CA GLU A 145 4.58 -7.59 -5.11
C GLU A 145 5.58 -8.26 -6.05
N SER A 146 5.97 -7.60 -7.14
CA SER A 146 7.04 -8.11 -7.99
C SER A 146 8.33 -8.22 -7.20
N PHE A 147 8.66 -7.23 -6.35
CA PHE A 147 9.87 -7.26 -5.54
C PHE A 147 9.80 -8.41 -4.54
N ASN A 148 8.69 -8.52 -3.81
CA ASN A 148 8.45 -9.61 -2.86
C ASN A 148 8.48 -10.98 -3.54
N LYS A 149 7.91 -11.12 -4.73
CA LYS A 149 7.93 -12.38 -5.50
C LYS A 149 9.35 -12.77 -5.89
N VAL A 150 10.14 -11.83 -6.40
CA VAL A 150 11.55 -12.07 -6.75
C VAL A 150 12.37 -12.37 -5.50
N LEU A 151 12.16 -11.63 -4.41
CA LEU A 151 12.83 -11.89 -3.14
C LEU A 151 12.52 -13.30 -2.63
N ASN A 152 11.23 -13.65 -2.56
CA ASN A 152 10.77 -14.95 -2.09
C ASN A 152 11.24 -16.10 -2.98
N SER A 153 11.42 -15.89 -4.29
CA SER A 153 11.98 -16.94 -5.17
C SER A 153 13.46 -17.22 -4.91
N HIS A 154 14.18 -16.32 -4.23
CA HIS A 154 15.59 -16.48 -3.88
C HIS A 154 15.81 -16.90 -2.42
N ILE A 155 14.77 -16.81 -1.57
CA ILE A 155 14.81 -17.30 -0.19
C ILE A 155 14.60 -18.82 -0.22
N ALA A 156 15.71 -19.56 -0.09
CA ALA A 156 15.69 -21.03 -0.05
C ALA A 156 15.20 -21.60 1.30
N PHE A 157 15.37 -20.84 2.39
CA PHE A 157 15.07 -21.28 3.75
C PHE A 157 14.17 -20.26 4.47
N PRO A 158 13.21 -20.69 5.31
CA PRO A 158 12.29 -19.77 6.01
C PRO A 158 12.98 -18.73 6.91
N HIS A 159 14.19 -19.05 7.41
CA HIS A 159 14.95 -18.20 8.32
C HIS A 159 16.43 -18.13 7.89
N PRO A 160 16.77 -17.36 6.84
CA PRO A 160 18.16 -17.21 6.41
C PRO A 160 18.98 -16.47 7.46
N THR A 161 20.27 -16.81 7.58
CA THR A 161 21.20 -16.00 8.40
C THR A 161 21.34 -14.59 7.81
N ILE A 162 21.82 -13.62 8.59
CA ILE A 162 22.03 -12.24 8.12
C ILE A 162 22.91 -12.22 6.85
N TYR A 163 23.99 -13.01 6.83
CA TYR A 163 24.88 -13.12 5.66
C TYR A 163 24.15 -13.66 4.43
N HIS A 164 23.31 -14.68 4.59
CA HIS A 164 22.49 -15.20 3.50
C HIS A 164 21.46 -14.18 3.02
N MET A 165 20.85 -13.44 3.93
CA MET A 165 19.91 -12.37 3.58
C MET A 165 20.60 -11.26 2.76
N ILE A 166 21.78 -10.80 3.19
CA ILE A 166 22.56 -9.80 2.44
C ILE A 166 22.89 -10.32 1.04
N TYR A 167 23.37 -11.57 0.93
CA TYR A 167 23.68 -12.18 -0.36
C TYR A 167 22.45 -12.28 -1.27
N ILE A 168 21.29 -12.66 -0.73
CA ILE A 168 20.02 -12.69 -1.46
C ILE A 168 19.64 -11.30 -1.94
N LEU A 169 19.71 -10.28 -1.08
CA LEU A 169 19.39 -8.90 -1.43
C LEU A 169 20.29 -8.39 -2.58
N LEU A 170 21.59 -8.69 -2.55
CA LEU A 170 22.52 -8.35 -3.64
C LEU A 170 22.15 -9.05 -4.96
N LYS A 171 21.62 -10.28 -4.92
CA LYS A 171 21.13 -10.96 -6.13
C LYS A 171 19.86 -10.31 -6.67
N VAL A 172 18.90 -10.01 -5.79
CA VAL A 172 17.65 -9.35 -6.17
C VAL A 172 17.95 -8.00 -6.80
N ASP A 173 18.87 -7.22 -6.22
CA ASP A 173 19.27 -5.92 -6.74
C ASP A 173 19.81 -6.00 -8.17
N LYS A 174 20.68 -6.99 -8.47
CA LYS A 174 21.15 -7.25 -9.84
C LYS A 174 20.01 -7.56 -10.82
N VAL A 175 19.03 -8.36 -10.42
CA VAL A 175 17.86 -8.68 -11.27
C VAL A 175 17.08 -7.41 -11.61
N TYR A 176 16.89 -6.51 -10.64
CA TYR A 176 16.19 -5.26 -10.86
C TYR A 176 17.00 -4.26 -11.69
N PHE A 177 18.30 -4.13 -11.43
CA PHE A 177 19.19 -3.32 -12.27
C PHE A 177 19.10 -3.72 -13.75
N HIS A 178 19.17 -5.02 -14.04
CA HIS A 178 19.03 -5.51 -15.42
C HIS A 178 17.65 -5.25 -16.03
N ARG A 179 16.56 -5.33 -15.25
CA ARG A 179 15.20 -5.01 -15.73
C ARG A 179 15.06 -3.54 -16.09
N TYR A 180 15.56 -2.63 -15.25
CA TYR A 180 15.50 -1.19 -15.52
C TYR A 180 16.42 -0.79 -16.68
N ALA A 181 17.61 -1.37 -16.78
CA ALA A 181 18.52 -1.12 -17.91
C ALA A 181 17.89 -1.54 -19.25
N ARG A 182 17.19 -2.68 -19.29
CA ARG A 182 16.45 -3.13 -20.49
C ARG A 182 15.29 -2.19 -20.84
N GLN A 183 14.48 -1.79 -19.86
CA GLN A 183 13.36 -0.86 -20.10
C GLN A 183 13.82 0.53 -20.59
N GLN A 184 14.98 1.01 -20.14
CA GLN A 184 15.54 2.27 -20.65
C GLN A 184 15.98 2.14 -22.11
N ASN A 185 16.60 1.02 -22.49
CA ASN A 185 16.99 0.76 -23.88
C ASN A 185 15.76 0.63 -24.79
N ASP A 186 14.73 -0.11 -24.36
CA ASP A 186 13.49 -0.28 -25.14
C ASP A 186 12.75 1.06 -25.35
N ASN A 187 12.73 1.94 -24.33
CA ASN A 187 12.14 3.28 -24.45
C ASN A 187 12.97 4.23 -25.32
N PHE A 188 14.30 4.06 -25.36
CA PHE A 188 15.18 4.83 -26.23
C PHE A 188 14.96 4.45 -27.70
N ASP A 189 14.86 3.16 -27.99
CA ASP A 189 14.53 2.64 -29.33
C ASP A 189 13.13 3.08 -29.78
N HIS A 190 12.16 3.11 -28.88
CA HIS A 190 10.80 3.54 -29.22
C HIS A 190 10.71 5.04 -29.54
N LYS A 191 11.49 5.90 -28.86
CA LYS A 191 11.58 7.34 -29.18
C LYS A 191 12.32 7.61 -30.48
N ASN A 192 13.37 6.85 -30.78
CA ASN A 192 14.08 6.99 -32.06
C ASN A 192 13.22 6.59 -33.26
N ARG A 193 12.31 5.61 -33.11
CA ARG A 193 11.37 5.25 -34.20
C ARG A 193 10.33 6.32 -34.52
N ILE A 194 10.01 7.22 -33.58
CA ILE A 194 9.03 8.29 -33.79
C ILE A 194 9.65 9.49 -34.52
N LEU A 195 10.98 9.65 -34.50
CA LEU A 195 11.68 10.73 -35.19
C LEU A 195 11.96 10.45 -36.67
N TYR A 196 11.59 9.28 -37.19
CA TYR A 196 11.75 8.89 -38.59
C TYR A 196 10.41 8.69 -39.34
N HIS A 197 9.32 9.26 -38.83
CA HIS A 197 8.02 9.34 -39.51
C HIS A 197 7.51 10.77 -39.58
#